data_AF-A0A139ADX2-F1
#
_entry.id   AF-A0A139ADX2-F1
#
_cell.length_a   1.000
_cell.length_b   1.000
_cell.length_c   1.000
_cell.angle_alpha   90.00
_cell.angle_beta   90.00
_cell.angle_gamma   90.00
#
_symmetry.space_group_name_H-M   'P 1'
#
loop_
_entity.id
_entity.type
_entity.pdbx_description
1 polymer ?
#
loop_
_entity_poly.entity_id
_entity_poly.type
_entity_poly.pdbx_seq_one_letter_code
_entity_poly.pdbx_strand_id
1 'polypeptide(L)'
;MAKIGWSDTEMLKQLQLLQTHCAHPSGLLVHGYHASKTAVWANSTTVGSPYVWGRSMGWFLMGLVEAYPHVPQTVQTATRSMLEAIIPVLVDLGDNSTGVWWQLLTFPRREGNFLESSSTALYIFSILKASRLQVIEPSWDHISKALRAYAYVAENFVVRYENGTLGYNGTAAVNGLNSTATYQYYTTRPIGPNSLLGESAFVLASLEVERMAFDWWNGEERK
;
A
#
# COMPACT_ATOMS: atom_id res chain seq x y z
N MET A 1 11.31 -30.83 -6.47
CA MET A 1 12.24 -30.13 -7.38
C MET A 1 11.95 -28.64 -7.30
N ALA A 2 12.85 -27.84 -6.73
CA ALA A 2 12.71 -26.39 -6.74
C ALA A 2 12.93 -25.90 -8.18
N LYS A 3 11.92 -25.20 -8.74
CA LYS A 3 12.03 -24.58 -10.06
C LYS A 3 13.16 -23.55 -10.01
N ILE A 4 13.91 -23.42 -11.10
CA ILE A 4 14.90 -22.35 -11.31
C ILE A 4 14.19 -21.02 -11.07
N GLY A 5 14.55 -20.38 -9.98
CA GLY A 5 13.91 -19.20 -9.40
C GLY A 5 14.69 -18.87 -8.12
N TRP A 6 14.87 -17.58 -7.85
CA TRP A 6 15.66 -17.01 -6.76
C TRP A 6 15.70 -17.86 -5.49
N SER A 7 16.88 -18.04 -4.89
CA SER A 7 16.99 -18.74 -3.60
C SER A 7 16.24 -17.98 -2.52
N ASP A 8 15.69 -18.70 -1.52
CA ASP A 8 15.07 -18.14 -0.32
C ASP A 8 15.91 -16.98 0.25
N THR A 9 17.23 -17.19 0.30
CA THR A 9 18.21 -16.22 0.78
C THR A 9 18.16 -14.90 0.02
N GLU A 10 18.01 -14.93 -1.30
CA GLU A 10 17.98 -13.71 -2.11
C GLU A 10 16.67 -12.94 -1.91
N MET A 11 15.53 -13.63 -1.85
CA MET A 11 14.24 -13.00 -1.53
C MET A 11 14.27 -12.35 -0.14
N LEU A 12 14.78 -13.05 0.87
CA LEU A 12 14.97 -12.51 2.22
C LEU A 12 15.92 -11.31 2.22
N LYS A 13 16.99 -11.36 1.42
CA LYS A 13 17.95 -10.27 1.33
C LYS A 13 17.30 -8.99 0.79
N GLN A 14 16.46 -9.08 -0.24
CA GLN A 14 15.74 -7.93 -0.78
C GLN A 14 14.81 -7.28 0.26
N LEU A 15 14.06 -8.10 1.01
CA LEU A 15 13.20 -7.59 2.08
C LEU A 15 14.00 -6.94 3.21
N GLN A 16 15.10 -7.56 3.63
CA GLN A 16 15.98 -7.04 4.69
C GLN A 16 16.63 -5.71 4.29
N LEU A 17 17.05 -5.56 3.03
CA LEU A 17 17.62 -4.31 2.52
C LEU A 17 16.61 -3.17 2.62
N LEU A 18 15.35 -3.39 2.21
CA LEU A 18 14.30 -2.40 2.33
C LEU A 18 14.01 -2.04 3.79
N GLN A 19 13.88 -3.03 4.68
CA GLN A 19 13.69 -2.75 6.11
C GLN A 19 14.85 -1.95 6.72
N THR A 20 16.09 -2.29 6.36
CA THR A 20 17.28 -1.65 6.93
C THR A 20 17.42 -0.21 6.45
N HIS A 21 17.17 0.02 5.17
CA HIS A 21 17.52 1.28 4.50
C HIS A 21 16.35 2.25 4.32
N CYS A 22 15.12 1.74 4.37
CA CYS A 22 13.91 2.55 4.25
C CYS A 22 13.13 2.70 5.57
N ALA A 23 13.61 2.16 6.69
CA ALA A 23 12.90 2.29 7.98
C ALA A 23 12.60 3.76 8.34
N HIS A 24 11.35 4.02 8.71
CA HIS A 24 10.88 5.29 9.21
C HIS A 24 10.47 5.16 10.69
N PRO A 25 10.64 6.19 11.55
CA PRO A 25 10.26 6.13 12.97
C PRO A 25 8.79 5.78 13.24
N SER A 26 7.90 5.98 12.26
CA SER A 26 6.50 5.55 12.38
C SER A 26 6.30 4.04 12.33
N GLY A 27 7.32 3.25 11.97
CA GLY A 27 7.18 1.81 11.70
C GLY A 27 6.87 1.47 10.24
N LEU A 28 6.81 2.47 9.36
CA LEU A 28 6.61 2.29 7.92
C LEU A 28 7.94 2.40 7.15
N LEU A 29 7.88 2.28 5.82
CA LEU A 29 9.01 2.46 4.93
C LEU A 29 8.90 3.74 4.12
N VAL A 30 9.99 4.49 4.02
CA VAL A 30 10.11 5.63 3.09
C VAL A 30 10.15 5.14 1.64
N HIS A 31 9.91 6.05 0.68
CA HIS A 31 9.76 5.73 -0.75
C HIS A 31 10.90 4.87 -1.32
N GLY A 32 12.15 5.14 -0.98
CA GLY A 32 13.27 4.30 -1.42
C GLY A 32 14.58 4.70 -0.76
N TYR A 33 15.67 4.08 -1.18
CA TYR A 33 17.01 4.35 -0.66
C TYR A 33 18.05 4.41 -1.78
N HIS A 34 19.21 5.02 -1.49
CA HIS A 34 20.32 5.13 -2.42
C HIS A 34 21.62 4.65 -1.77
N ALA A 35 22.06 3.44 -2.11
CA ALA A 35 23.16 2.74 -1.46
C ALA A 35 24.49 3.52 -1.46
N SER A 36 24.81 4.22 -2.56
CA SER A 36 26.04 5.01 -2.70
C SER A 36 25.98 6.40 -2.04
N LYS A 37 24.82 6.80 -1.48
CA LYS A 37 24.60 8.13 -0.85
C LYS A 37 24.88 9.34 -1.75
N THR A 38 24.92 9.16 -3.07
CA THR A 38 25.19 10.23 -4.05
C THR A 38 23.95 11.01 -4.50
N ALA A 39 22.75 10.57 -4.14
CA ALA A 39 21.52 11.27 -4.49
C ALA A 39 21.34 12.55 -3.66
N VAL A 40 20.82 13.61 -4.28
CA VAL A 40 20.62 14.93 -3.62
C VAL A 40 19.69 14.90 -2.41
N TRP A 41 18.82 13.89 -2.32
CA TRP A 41 17.88 13.69 -1.22
C TRP A 41 18.36 12.67 -0.18
N ALA A 42 19.44 11.94 -0.45
CA ALA A 42 20.00 10.99 0.49
C ALA A 42 20.69 11.79 1.60
N ASN A 43 20.14 11.74 2.81
CA ASN A 43 20.77 12.35 3.97
C ASN A 43 22.13 11.67 4.21
N SER A 44 23.14 12.42 4.66
CA SER A 44 24.45 11.85 5.00
C SER A 44 24.36 10.77 6.09
N THR A 45 23.36 10.88 6.97
CA THR A 45 23.06 9.89 8.03
C THR A 45 22.14 8.76 7.57
N THR A 46 21.15 9.02 6.72
CA THR A 46 20.16 8.00 6.26
C THR A 46 20.24 7.78 4.76
N VAL A 47 20.43 6.54 4.32
CA VAL A 47 20.40 6.19 2.89
C VAL A 47 18.99 6.25 2.28
N GLY A 48 17.95 6.32 3.12
CA GLY A 48 16.55 6.41 2.72
C GLY A 48 16.09 7.82 2.36
N SER A 49 15.06 7.90 1.51
CA SER A 49 14.37 9.13 1.12
C SER A 49 13.61 9.77 2.29
N PRO A 50 13.28 11.06 2.26
CA PRO A 50 12.77 11.76 3.43
C PRO A 50 11.30 11.47 3.82
N TYR A 51 10.49 10.86 2.94
CA TYR A 51 9.05 10.75 3.15
C TYR A 51 8.51 9.33 2.94
N VAL A 52 7.50 8.98 3.75
CA VAL A 52 6.64 7.81 3.55
C VAL A 52 5.58 8.18 2.50
N TRP A 53 5.88 7.88 1.23
CA TRP A 53 4.95 8.07 0.14
C TRP A 53 3.93 6.93 0.07
N GLY A 54 2.66 7.29 0.01
CA GLY A 54 1.56 6.34 0.11
C GLY A 54 1.64 5.23 -0.94
N ARG A 55 1.70 5.59 -2.23
CA ARG A 55 1.67 4.58 -3.29
C ARG A 55 2.90 3.64 -3.28
N SER A 56 4.10 4.10 -2.90
CA SER A 56 5.23 3.17 -2.73
C SER A 56 5.01 2.17 -1.60
N MET A 57 4.43 2.61 -0.48
CA MET A 57 4.07 1.72 0.62
C MET A 57 2.99 0.71 0.19
N GLY A 58 2.03 1.17 -0.63
CA GLY A 58 0.98 0.32 -1.19
C GLY A 58 1.54 -0.77 -2.10
N TRP A 59 2.49 -0.44 -2.98
CA TRP A 59 3.16 -1.43 -3.82
C TRP A 59 3.94 -2.47 -3.02
N PHE A 60 4.62 -2.03 -1.95
CA PHE A 60 5.33 -2.94 -1.06
C PHE A 60 4.38 -3.94 -0.42
N LEU A 61 3.28 -3.46 0.17
CA LEU A 61 2.25 -4.31 0.78
C LEU A 61 1.58 -5.25 -0.23
N MET A 62 1.21 -4.74 -1.40
CA MET A 62 0.65 -5.55 -2.48
C MET A 62 1.62 -6.67 -2.89
N GLY A 63 2.90 -6.35 -3.07
CA GLY A 63 3.93 -7.32 -3.42
C GLY A 63 4.06 -8.43 -2.36
N LEU A 64 4.06 -8.06 -1.07
CA LEU A 64 4.10 -9.01 0.03
C LEU A 64 2.92 -9.99 0.02
N VAL A 65 1.68 -9.48 -0.07
CA VAL A 65 0.48 -10.33 -0.01
C VAL A 65 0.26 -11.15 -1.27
N GLU A 66 0.65 -10.64 -2.45
CA GLU A 66 0.58 -11.37 -3.72
C GLU A 66 1.61 -12.49 -3.77
N ALA A 67 2.85 -12.24 -3.32
CA ALA A 67 3.90 -13.23 -3.34
C ALA A 67 3.72 -14.32 -2.28
N TYR A 68 3.06 -14.01 -1.15
CA TYR A 68 2.97 -14.89 0.02
C TYR A 68 2.62 -16.37 -0.30
N PRO A 69 1.60 -16.70 -1.12
CA PRO A 69 1.25 -18.09 -1.42
C PRO A 69 2.28 -18.82 -2.30
N HIS A 70 3.20 -18.10 -2.91
CA HIS A 70 4.11 -18.58 -3.96
C HIS A 70 5.57 -18.59 -3.53
N VAL A 71 5.90 -18.09 -2.34
CA VAL A 71 7.26 -18.03 -1.81
C VAL A 71 7.53 -19.15 -0.78
N PRO A 72 8.79 -19.54 -0.58
CA PRO A 72 9.19 -20.52 0.43
C PRO A 72 8.76 -20.13 1.85
N GLN A 73 8.60 -21.13 2.73
CA GLN A 73 8.11 -20.94 4.10
C GLN A 73 8.94 -19.91 4.89
N THR A 74 10.25 -19.88 4.68
CA THR A 74 11.17 -18.91 5.30
C THR A 74 10.81 -17.47 4.95
N VAL A 75 10.51 -17.21 3.68
CA VAL A 75 10.06 -15.91 3.17
C VAL A 75 8.64 -15.60 3.64
N GLN A 76 7.75 -16.60 3.72
CA GLN A 76 6.41 -16.44 4.27
C GLN A 76 6.46 -15.96 5.73
N THR A 77 7.30 -16.57 6.57
CA THR A 77 7.49 -16.14 7.97
C THR A 77 7.94 -14.69 8.06
N ALA A 78 8.95 -14.29 7.27
CA ALA A 78 9.40 -12.90 7.24
C ALA A 78 8.30 -11.93 6.75
N THR A 79 7.56 -12.32 5.71
CA THR A 79 6.44 -11.56 5.16
C THR A 79 5.34 -11.35 6.19
N ARG A 80 4.95 -12.40 6.91
CA ARG A 80 3.97 -12.34 8.02
C ARG A 80 4.42 -11.33 9.07
N SER A 81 5.65 -11.44 9.56
CA SER A 81 6.18 -10.51 10.57
C SER A 81 6.21 -9.05 10.11
N MET A 82 6.48 -8.80 8.82
CA MET A 82 6.40 -7.44 8.25
C MET A 82 4.96 -6.93 8.23
N LEU A 83 4.01 -7.75 7.76
CA LEU A 83 2.60 -7.37 7.68
C LEU A 83 1.99 -7.14 9.07
N GLU A 84 2.31 -7.99 10.05
CA GLU A 84 1.89 -7.83 11.45
C GLU A 84 2.43 -6.54 12.08
N ALA A 85 3.62 -6.09 11.70
CA ALA A 85 4.19 -4.83 12.18
C ALA A 85 3.60 -3.60 11.46
N ILE A 86 3.33 -3.71 10.16
CA ILE A 86 2.98 -2.57 9.31
C ILE A 86 1.47 -2.28 9.29
N ILE A 87 0.64 -3.32 9.17
CA ILE A 87 -0.81 -3.14 8.95
C ILE A 87 -1.46 -2.36 10.10
N PRO A 88 -1.20 -2.64 11.39
CA PRO A 88 -1.80 -1.86 12.48
C PRO A 88 -1.45 -0.36 12.40
N VAL A 89 -0.17 -0.04 12.16
CA VAL A 89 0.29 1.35 11.99
C VAL A 89 -0.40 2.03 10.81
N LEU A 90 -0.53 1.32 9.69
CA LEU A 90 -1.19 1.84 8.50
C LEU A 90 -2.67 2.13 8.78
N VAL A 91 -3.37 1.17 9.38
CA VAL A 91 -4.77 1.24 9.79
C VAL A 91 -5.02 2.47 10.69
N ASP A 92 -4.12 2.75 11.63
CA ASP A 92 -4.21 3.91 12.53
C ASP A 92 -3.92 5.26 11.84
N LEU A 93 -3.18 5.25 10.73
CA LEU A 93 -2.89 6.45 9.92
C LEU A 93 -4.00 6.79 8.92
N GLY A 94 -5.05 5.97 8.81
CA GLY A 94 -6.23 6.30 8.01
C GLY A 94 -6.89 7.57 8.52
N ASP A 95 -7.35 8.45 7.62
CA ASP A 95 -7.98 9.70 8.03
C ASP A 95 -9.29 9.44 8.79
N ASN A 96 -9.40 9.95 10.01
CA ASN A 96 -10.56 9.66 10.88
C ASN A 96 -11.92 10.04 10.28
N SER A 97 -12.00 11.07 9.42
CA SER A 97 -13.25 11.49 8.79
C SER A 97 -13.65 10.60 7.62
N THR A 98 -12.69 10.17 6.81
CA THR A 98 -12.94 9.55 5.51
C THR A 98 -12.57 8.07 5.45
N GLY A 99 -11.69 7.62 6.34
CA GLY A 99 -11.09 6.28 6.34
C GLY A 99 -9.97 6.09 5.31
N VAL A 100 -9.73 7.06 4.42
CA VAL A 100 -8.73 6.94 3.35
C VAL A 100 -7.39 7.54 3.75
N TRP A 101 -6.34 7.32 2.94
CA TRP A 101 -4.98 7.70 3.30
C TRP A 101 -4.46 8.90 2.51
N TRP A 102 -3.56 9.65 3.16
CA TRP A 102 -2.90 10.80 2.59
C TRP A 102 -1.77 10.40 1.63
N GLN A 103 -1.50 11.22 0.61
CA GLN A 103 -0.37 11.06 -0.32
C GLN A 103 0.96 10.87 0.42
N LEU A 104 1.22 11.68 1.46
CA LEU A 104 2.27 11.43 2.43
C LEU A 104 1.66 11.03 3.78
N LEU A 105 1.85 9.77 4.18
CA LEU A 105 1.13 9.14 5.29
C LEU A 105 1.40 9.81 6.64
N THR A 106 2.63 10.26 6.86
CA THR A 106 3.08 10.82 8.15
C THR A 106 2.90 12.33 8.26
N PHE A 107 2.20 12.94 7.30
CA PHE A 107 1.90 14.38 7.28
C PHE A 107 0.40 14.65 7.06
N PRO A 108 -0.51 14.01 7.81
CA PRO A 108 -1.95 14.17 7.62
C PRO A 108 -2.33 15.64 7.82
N ARG A 109 -3.23 16.16 6.96
CA ARG A 109 -3.78 17.53 7.05
C ARG A 109 -2.75 18.67 6.96
N ARG A 110 -1.48 18.37 6.69
CA ARG A 110 -0.49 19.40 6.37
C ARG A 110 -0.86 20.03 5.03
N GLU A 111 -0.77 21.36 4.96
CA GLU A 111 -1.12 22.15 3.78
C GLU A 111 -0.49 21.60 2.49
N GLY A 112 -1.31 21.42 1.47
CA GLY A 112 -0.93 20.84 0.17
C GLY A 112 -0.96 19.32 0.11
N ASN A 113 -0.94 18.60 1.24
CA ASN A 113 -1.21 17.16 1.22
C ASN A 113 -2.67 16.90 0.82
N PHE A 114 -2.94 15.71 0.31
CA PHE A 114 -4.27 15.32 -0.15
C PHE A 114 -4.52 13.84 0.07
N LEU A 115 -5.80 13.45 0.13
CA LEU A 115 -6.21 12.05 0.17
C LEU A 115 -6.00 11.44 -1.21
N GLU A 116 -5.27 10.33 -1.30
CA GLU A 116 -4.80 9.79 -2.58
C GLU A 116 -5.46 8.43 -2.87
N SER A 117 -6.04 8.32 -4.06
CA SER A 117 -6.96 7.22 -4.36
C SER A 117 -6.28 5.89 -4.68
N SER A 118 -5.07 5.92 -5.24
CA SER A 118 -4.38 4.68 -5.63
C SER A 118 -3.71 3.97 -4.44
N SER A 119 -3.08 4.72 -3.53
CA SER A 119 -2.48 4.18 -2.31
C SER A 119 -3.57 3.59 -1.42
N THR A 120 -4.68 4.33 -1.25
CA THR A 120 -5.86 3.88 -0.53
C THR A 120 -6.39 2.56 -1.10
N ALA A 121 -6.57 2.46 -2.42
CA ALA A 121 -7.03 1.22 -3.06
C ALA A 121 -6.04 0.05 -2.84
N LEU A 122 -4.72 0.30 -2.96
CA LEU A 122 -3.70 -0.71 -2.66
C LEU A 122 -3.75 -1.18 -1.19
N TYR A 123 -4.02 -0.29 -0.24
CA TYR A 123 -4.15 -0.65 1.17
C TYR A 123 -5.39 -1.48 1.45
N ILE A 124 -6.54 -1.10 0.88
CA ILE A 124 -7.77 -1.89 0.97
C ILE A 124 -7.50 -3.30 0.45
N PHE A 125 -6.95 -3.39 -0.76
CA PHE A 125 -6.56 -4.65 -1.37
C PHE A 125 -5.64 -5.48 -0.45
N SER A 126 -4.55 -4.90 0.05
CA SER A 126 -3.58 -5.61 0.87
C SER A 126 -4.13 -6.07 2.21
N ILE A 127 -4.91 -5.23 2.91
CA ILE A 127 -5.50 -5.56 4.21
C ILE A 127 -6.51 -6.70 4.06
N LEU A 128 -7.41 -6.61 3.06
CA LEU A 128 -8.42 -7.63 2.83
C LEU A 128 -7.80 -8.94 2.36
N LYS A 129 -6.85 -8.90 1.42
CA LYS A 129 -6.17 -10.09 0.93
C LYS A 129 -5.34 -10.77 2.03
N ALA A 130 -4.61 -10.01 2.85
CA ALA A 130 -3.86 -10.56 3.98
C ALA A 130 -4.78 -11.28 4.98
N SER A 131 -5.97 -10.72 5.23
CA SER A 131 -6.98 -11.31 6.12
C SER A 131 -7.59 -12.57 5.50
N ARG A 132 -8.01 -12.52 4.24
CA ARG A 132 -8.60 -13.68 3.52
C ARG A 132 -7.63 -14.86 3.43
N LEU A 133 -6.36 -14.58 3.15
CA LEU A 133 -5.32 -15.59 3.09
C LEU A 133 -4.77 -15.99 4.47
N GLN A 134 -5.26 -15.39 5.56
CA GLN A 134 -4.80 -15.60 6.94
C GLN A 134 -3.27 -15.45 7.07
N VAL A 135 -2.70 -14.52 6.30
CA VAL A 135 -1.28 -14.12 6.40
C VAL A 135 -1.03 -13.41 7.71
N ILE A 136 -2.03 -12.68 8.19
CA ILE A 136 -2.13 -12.14 9.53
C ILE A 136 -3.43 -12.66 10.14
N GLU A 137 -3.54 -12.66 11.47
CA GLU A 137 -4.80 -12.98 12.12
C GLU A 137 -5.89 -11.99 11.68
N PRO A 138 -7.03 -12.46 11.15
CA PRO A 138 -8.12 -11.58 10.73
C PRO A 138 -8.61 -10.73 11.90
N SER A 139 -8.60 -9.42 11.70
CA SER A 139 -9.09 -8.44 12.68
C SER A 139 -10.29 -7.71 12.11
N TRP A 140 -11.42 -7.76 12.82
CA TRP A 140 -12.62 -7.02 12.42
C TRP A 140 -12.34 -5.51 12.33
N ASP A 141 -11.48 -4.98 13.20
CA ASP A 141 -11.09 -3.56 13.14
C ASP A 141 -10.35 -3.25 11.84
N HIS A 142 -9.37 -4.07 11.44
CA HIS A 142 -8.65 -3.86 10.18
C HIS A 142 -9.58 -3.98 8.96
N ILE A 143 -10.42 -5.02 8.94
CA ILE A 143 -11.36 -5.28 7.84
C ILE A 143 -12.40 -4.16 7.74
N SER A 144 -13.02 -3.76 8.85
CA SER A 144 -14.03 -2.70 8.86
C SER A 144 -13.47 -1.35 8.45
N LYS A 145 -12.23 -1.00 8.83
CA LYS A 145 -11.57 0.23 8.33
C LYS A 145 -11.27 0.15 6.83
N ALA A 146 -10.83 -0.99 6.31
CA ALA A 146 -10.66 -1.18 4.87
C ALA A 146 -11.99 -1.06 4.10
N LEU A 147 -13.09 -1.65 4.61
CA LEU A 147 -14.42 -1.55 4.00
C LEU A 147 -14.98 -0.12 4.06
N ARG A 148 -14.73 0.61 5.16
CA ARG A 148 -15.09 2.03 5.28
C ARG A 148 -14.33 2.87 4.24
N ALA A 149 -13.03 2.65 4.10
CA ALA A 149 -12.21 3.32 3.09
C ALA A 149 -12.72 3.00 1.66
N TYR A 150 -13.08 1.74 1.40
CA TYR A 150 -13.65 1.32 0.12
C TYR A 150 -14.96 2.04 -0.21
N ALA A 151 -15.87 2.15 0.77
CA ALA A 151 -17.13 2.88 0.58
C ALA A 151 -16.87 4.35 0.20
N TYR A 152 -15.93 5.00 0.88
CA TYR A 152 -15.52 6.36 0.53
C TYR A 152 -14.94 6.45 -0.89
N VAL A 153 -14.05 5.52 -1.28
CA VAL A 153 -13.46 5.47 -2.62
C VAL A 153 -14.54 5.30 -3.69
N ALA A 154 -15.49 4.37 -3.48
CA ALA A 154 -16.58 4.11 -4.41
C ALA A 154 -17.54 5.29 -4.56
N GLU A 155 -17.72 6.10 -3.51
CA GLU A 155 -18.57 7.29 -3.53
C GLU A 155 -17.86 8.52 -4.11
N ASN A 156 -16.59 8.71 -3.80
CA ASN A 156 -15.89 9.99 -4.02
C ASN A 156 -14.84 9.96 -5.13
N PHE A 157 -14.29 8.79 -5.47
CA PHE A 157 -13.26 8.65 -6.51
C PHE A 157 -13.77 7.94 -7.76
N VAL A 158 -14.81 7.11 -7.67
CA VAL A 158 -15.49 6.57 -8.87
C VAL A 158 -16.37 7.64 -9.48
N VAL A 159 -16.17 7.91 -10.77
CA VAL A 159 -16.94 8.87 -11.54
C VAL A 159 -17.95 8.12 -12.40
N ARG A 160 -19.21 8.53 -12.37
CA ARG A 160 -20.25 8.01 -13.26
C ARG A 160 -20.47 9.00 -14.40
N TYR A 161 -20.25 8.56 -15.63
CA TYR A 161 -20.47 9.39 -16.83
C TYR A 161 -21.87 9.16 -17.40
N GLU A 162 -22.42 10.15 -18.11
CA GLU A 162 -23.76 10.10 -18.69
C GLU A 162 -23.95 9.00 -19.74
N ASN A 163 -22.85 8.59 -20.39
CA ASN A 163 -22.83 7.49 -21.37
C ASN A 163 -22.91 6.09 -20.71
N GLY A 164 -23.06 6.02 -19.38
CA GLY A 164 -23.14 4.78 -18.61
C GLY A 164 -21.79 4.15 -18.27
N THR A 165 -20.66 4.75 -18.66
CA THR A 165 -19.32 4.25 -18.28
C THR A 165 -18.90 4.79 -16.92
N LEU A 166 -17.96 4.08 -16.28
CA LEU A 166 -17.31 4.52 -15.05
C LEU A 166 -15.93 5.10 -15.37
N GLY A 167 -15.48 6.02 -14.52
CA GLY A 167 -14.11 6.50 -14.45
C GLY A 167 -13.59 6.49 -13.02
N TYR A 168 -12.34 6.90 -12.84
CA TYR A 168 -11.69 6.95 -11.54
C TYR A 168 -10.82 8.20 -11.38
N ASN A 169 -10.92 8.88 -10.24
CA ASN A 169 -10.19 10.13 -9.99
C ASN A 169 -9.36 10.07 -8.71
N GLY A 170 -8.67 11.16 -8.36
CA GLY A 170 -7.89 11.28 -7.12
C GLY A 170 -6.52 10.61 -7.15
N THR A 171 -6.07 10.13 -8.33
CA THR A 171 -4.77 9.47 -8.48
C THR A 171 -3.69 10.46 -8.86
N ALA A 172 -2.66 10.56 -8.03
CA ALA A 172 -1.49 11.39 -8.30
C ALA A 172 -0.63 10.79 -9.42
N ALA A 173 0.01 11.63 -10.23
CA ALA A 173 1.06 11.21 -11.14
C ALA A 173 2.23 10.53 -10.40
N VAL A 174 3.02 9.73 -11.11
CA VAL A 174 4.17 9.01 -10.54
C VAL A 174 5.14 9.96 -9.84
N ASN A 175 5.54 9.62 -8.61
CA ASN A 175 6.71 10.20 -7.95
C ASN A 175 7.92 9.31 -8.24
N GLY A 176 8.98 9.88 -8.82
CA GLY A 176 10.30 9.27 -8.89
C GLY A 176 11.27 9.85 -7.89
N LEU A 177 12.37 9.14 -7.62
CA LEU A 177 13.51 9.60 -6.82
C LEU A 177 14.67 10.13 -7.71
N ASN A 178 14.34 10.66 -8.88
CA ASN A 178 15.26 11.32 -9.80
C ASN A 178 15.34 12.84 -9.61
N SER A 179 14.65 13.39 -8.60
CA SER A 179 14.58 14.82 -8.27
C SER A 179 15.09 15.09 -6.85
N THR A 180 14.73 16.22 -6.24
CA THR A 180 15.08 16.58 -4.85
C THR A 180 14.23 15.88 -3.78
N ALA A 181 13.17 15.16 -4.17
CA ALA A 181 12.26 14.45 -3.27
C ALA A 181 11.74 15.32 -2.09
N THR A 182 11.50 16.62 -2.33
CA THR A 182 10.98 17.55 -1.32
C THR A 182 9.51 17.26 -1.02
N TYR A 183 9.00 17.75 0.12
CA TYR A 183 7.57 17.69 0.43
C TYR A 183 6.72 18.23 -0.73
N GLN A 184 7.06 19.42 -1.23
CA GLN A 184 6.37 20.06 -2.35
C GLN A 184 6.38 19.19 -3.61
N TYR A 185 7.48 18.49 -3.89
CA TYR A 185 7.54 17.59 -5.03
C TYR A 185 6.47 16.48 -4.96
N TYR A 186 6.26 15.88 -3.78
CA TYR A 186 5.24 14.84 -3.60
C TYR A 186 3.80 15.39 -3.59
N THR A 187 3.59 16.59 -3.05
CA THR A 187 2.25 17.16 -2.83
C THR A 187 1.73 18.03 -3.98
N THR A 188 2.59 18.42 -4.92
CA THR A 188 2.20 19.18 -6.12
C THR A 188 2.10 18.31 -7.38
N ARG A 189 2.17 16.98 -7.24
CA ARG A 189 1.99 16.07 -8.38
C ARG A 189 0.60 16.28 -8.98
N PRO A 190 0.49 16.39 -10.31
CA PRO A 190 -0.80 16.45 -10.97
C PRO A 190 -1.66 15.25 -10.58
N ILE A 191 -2.93 15.50 -10.29
CA ILE A 191 -3.94 14.46 -10.09
C ILE A 191 -4.67 14.29 -11.41
N GLY A 192 -4.69 13.08 -11.95
CA GLY A 192 -5.23 12.78 -13.27
C GLY A 192 -6.46 11.86 -13.20
N PRO A 193 -7.48 12.07 -14.06
CA PRO A 193 -8.57 11.12 -14.21
C PRO A 193 -8.07 9.85 -14.92
N ASN A 194 -8.75 8.74 -14.65
CA ASN A 194 -8.58 7.43 -15.28
C ASN A 194 -7.12 6.97 -15.36
N SER A 195 -6.37 7.21 -14.29
CA SER A 195 -5.00 6.71 -14.19
C SER A 195 -5.03 5.20 -13.96
N LEU A 196 -4.36 4.44 -14.84
CA LEU A 196 -4.22 2.99 -14.69
C LEU A 196 -3.65 2.57 -13.33
N LEU A 197 -2.85 3.42 -12.68
CA LEU A 197 -2.30 3.18 -11.34
C LEU A 197 -3.40 3.14 -10.27
N GLY A 198 -4.43 3.96 -10.42
CA GLY A 198 -5.57 4.02 -9.52
C GLY A 198 -6.66 3.03 -9.90
N GLU A 199 -7.02 2.98 -11.19
CA GLU A 199 -8.09 2.11 -11.70
C GLU A 199 -7.79 0.63 -11.45
N SER A 200 -6.58 0.17 -11.77
CA SER A 200 -6.21 -1.23 -11.55
C SER A 200 -6.19 -1.57 -10.06
N ALA A 201 -5.67 -0.69 -9.21
CA ALA A 201 -5.68 -0.86 -7.77
C ALA A 201 -7.12 -0.93 -7.22
N PHE A 202 -8.02 -0.09 -7.74
CA PHE A 202 -9.42 -0.09 -7.34
C PHE A 202 -10.15 -1.35 -7.78
N VAL A 203 -9.90 -1.85 -8.99
CA VAL A 203 -10.45 -3.14 -9.45
C VAL A 203 -9.98 -4.27 -8.53
N LEU A 204 -8.68 -4.32 -8.20
CA LEU A 204 -8.14 -5.32 -7.27
C LEU A 204 -8.77 -5.22 -5.88
N ALA A 205 -8.93 -4.02 -5.34
CA ALA A 205 -9.60 -3.79 -4.07
C ALA A 205 -11.07 -4.26 -4.11
N SER A 206 -11.79 -3.94 -5.17
CA SER A 206 -13.19 -4.34 -5.38
C SER A 206 -13.34 -5.87 -5.38
N LEU A 207 -12.44 -6.57 -6.07
CA LEU A 207 -12.41 -8.04 -6.10
C LEU A 207 -12.22 -8.65 -4.71
N GLU A 208 -11.34 -8.08 -3.87
CA GLU A 208 -11.14 -8.58 -2.51
C GLU A 208 -12.32 -8.24 -1.58
N VAL A 209 -12.99 -7.09 -1.78
CA VAL A 209 -14.25 -6.76 -1.08
C VAL A 209 -15.35 -7.77 -1.42
N GLU A 210 -15.54 -8.08 -2.71
CA GLU A 210 -16.54 -9.04 -3.17
C GLU A 210 -16.24 -10.46 -2.66
N ARG A 211 -14.98 -10.88 -2.67
CA ARG A 211 -14.56 -12.17 -2.10
C ARG A 211 -14.85 -12.25 -0.61
N MET A 212 -14.57 -11.21 0.16
CA MET A 212 -14.85 -11.22 1.59
C MET A 212 -16.34 -11.32 1.90
N ALA A 213 -17.19 -10.63 1.14
CA ALA A 213 -18.63 -10.78 1.26
C ALA A 213 -19.09 -12.21 0.92
N PHE A 214 -18.51 -12.82 -0.12
CA PHE A 214 -18.81 -14.19 -0.52
C PHE A 214 -18.38 -15.23 0.52
N ASP A 215 -17.16 -15.10 1.07
CA ASP A 215 -16.62 -16.03 2.06
C ASP A 215 -17.42 -15.98 3.38
N TRP A 216 -17.90 -14.80 3.78
CA TRP A 216 -18.80 -14.64 4.93
C TRP A 216 -20.21 -15.15 4.67
N TRP A 217 -20.78 -14.89 3.49
CA TRP A 217 -22.12 -15.35 3.15
C TRP A 217 -22.19 -16.88 3.06
N ASN A 218 -21.16 -17.51 2.51
CA ASN A 218 -21.10 -18.96 2.36
C ASN A 218 -20.51 -19.68 3.57
N GLY A 219 -20.21 -18.96 4.65
CA GLY A 219 -19.82 -19.51 5.94
C GLY A 219 -18.86 -20.68 5.77
N GLU A 220 -17.66 -20.43 5.24
CA GLU A 220 -16.65 -21.47 5.16
C GLU A 220 -16.60 -22.23 6.49
N GLU A 221 -16.93 -23.51 6.38
CA GLU A 221 -16.87 -24.55 7.38
C GLU A 221 -15.43 -24.76 7.88
N ARG A 222 -14.82 -23.73 8.45
CA ARG A 222 -13.51 -23.79 9.07
C ARG A 222 -13.68 -23.57 10.57
N LYS A 223 -14.10 -24.66 11.22
CA LYS A 223 -13.73 -24.93 12.61
C LYS A 223 -12.24 -25.26 12.70
#